data_AF-A0A3M1CVX9-F1
#
_entry.id   AF-A0A3M1CVX9-F1
#
_cell.length_a   1.000
_cell.length_b   1.000
_cell.length_c   1.000
_cell.angle_alpha   90.00
_cell.angle_beta   90.00
_cell.angle_gamma   90.00
#
_symmetry.space_group_name_H-M   'P 1'
#
loop_
_entity.id
_entity.type
_entity.pdbx_description
1 polymer ?
#
loop_
_entity_poly.entity_id
_entity_poly.type
_entity_poly.pdbx_seq_one_letter_code
_entity_poly.pdbx_strand_id
1 'polypeptide(L)' 'WELYGITVRNHPNLTRFLLPDDWDQGFPLRKDWDAPDFIRLPEELQ' A
#
# COMPACT_ATOMS: atom_id res chain seq x y z
N TRP A 1 -0.95 -8.45 -2.38
CA TRP A 1 0.03 -8.46 -1.28
C TRP A 1 0.77 -7.12 -1.21
N GLU A 2 1.33 -6.61 -2.30
CA GLU A 2 2.20 -5.42 -2.28
C GLU A 2 1.51 -4.11 -1.90
N LEU A 3 0.39 -3.74 -2.54
CA LEU A 3 -0.26 -2.44 -2.30
C LEU A 3 -1.40 -2.45 -1.27
N TYR A 4 -1.99 -3.63 -1.03
CA TYR A 4 -3.16 -3.82 -0.17
C TYR A 4 -2.92 -4.85 0.95
N GLY A 5 -1.78 -5.53 0.99
CA GLY A 5 -1.50 -6.58 1.98
C GLY A 5 -2.35 -7.84 1.85
N ILE A 6 -2.99 -8.07 0.71
CA ILE A 6 -3.83 -9.25 0.45
C ILE A 6 -2.94 -10.48 0.24
N THR A 7 -3.18 -11.55 1.01
CA THR A 7 -2.53 -12.86 0.86
C THR A 7 -2.99 -13.54 -0.42
N VAL A 8 -2.05 -13.78 -1.35
CA VAL A 8 -2.32 -14.49 -2.60
C VAL A 8 -1.87 -15.94 -2.44
N ARG A 9 -2.81 -16.89 -2.51
CA ARG A 9 -2.52 -18.33 -2.40
C ARG A 9 -2.15 -18.92 -3.77
N ASN A 10 -1.26 -19.91 -3.80
CA ASN A 10 -0.85 -20.67 -5.00
C ASN A 10 -0.24 -19.83 -6.15
N HIS A 11 0.35 -18.66 -5.85
CA HIS A 11 1.09 -17.90 -6.85
C HIS A 11 2.55 -18.38 -6.92
N PRO A 12 3.04 -18.87 -8.08
CA PRO A 12 4.35 -19.54 -8.17
C PRO A 12 5.54 -18.59 -8.03
N ASN A 13 5.35 -17.29 -8.27
CA ASN A 13 6.42 -16.30 -8.20
C ASN A 13 5.89 -14.95 -7.68
N LEU A 14 5.47 -14.89 -6.42
CA LEU A 14 4.94 -13.67 -5.82
C LEU A 14 6.10 -12.72 -5.43
N THR A 15 6.31 -11.66 -6.21
CA THR A 15 7.48 -10.75 -6.08
C THR A 15 7.08 -9.28 -6.25
N ARG A 16 7.80 -8.35 -5.60
CA ARG A 16 7.56 -6.88 -5.67
C ARG A 16 7.70 -6.42 -7.11
N PHE A 17 6.83 -5.50 -7.53
CA PHE A 17 6.89 -4.93 -8.88
C PHE A 17 6.80 -3.41 -8.87
N LEU A 18 5.93 -2.84 -8.02
CA LEU A 18 5.70 -1.40 -7.99
C LEU A 18 6.44 -0.70 -6.86
N LEU A 19 6.60 -1.37 -5.72
CA LEU A 19 7.26 -0.79 -4.57
C LEU A 19 8.76 -1.12 -4.60
N PRO A 20 9.62 -0.22 -4.09
CA PRO A 20 11.03 -0.51 -3.86
C PRO A 20 11.25 -1.76 -3.00
N ASP A 21 12.38 -2.41 -3.19
CA ASP A 21 12.76 -3.61 -2.43
C ASP A 21 12.92 -3.33 -0.93
N ASP A 22 13.30 -2.10 -0.56
CA ASP A 22 13.48 -1.62 0.80
C ASP A 22 12.21 -1.01 1.42
N TRP A 23 11.08 -1.05 0.72
CA TRP A 23 9.83 -0.47 1.22
C TRP A 23 9.34 -1.15 2.51
N ASP A 24 9.18 -0.36 3.56
CA ASP A 24 8.77 -0.76 4.91
C ASP A 24 7.52 -0.02 5.44
N GLN A 25 7.01 0.98 4.71
CA GLN A 25 5.91 1.84 5.15
C GLN A 25 4.50 1.20 5.04
N GLY A 26 4.40 -0.09 4.73
CA GLY A 26 3.11 -0.81 4.68
C GLY A 26 2.45 -0.81 3.29
N PHE A 27 1.13 -0.57 3.23
CA PHE A 27 0.28 -0.85 2.07
C PHE A 27 -0.46 0.41 1.57
N PRO A 28 0.11 1.15 0.61
CA PRO A 28 -0.31 2.51 0.25
C PRO A 28 -1.76 2.71 -0.15
N LEU A 29 -2.39 1.68 -0.74
CA LEU A 29 -3.74 1.83 -1.28
C LEU A 29 -4.85 1.48 -0.26
N ARG A 30 -4.49 1.15 0.99
CA ARG A 30 -5.49 0.98 2.03
C ARG A 30 -6.04 2.33 2.50
N LYS A 31 -7.33 2.36 2.86
CA LYS A 31 -8.01 3.59 3.28
C LYS A 31 -7.40 4.20 4.55
N ASP A 32 -6.93 3.35 5.44
CA ASP A 32 -6.31 3.68 6.73
C ASP A 32 -4.80 3.91 6.63
N TRP A 33 -4.19 3.73 5.46
CA TRP A 33 -2.76 3.97 5.28
C TRP A 33 -2.44 5.46 5.26
N ASP A 34 -1.42 5.86 5.99
CA ASP A 34 -0.94 7.24 6.10
C ASP A 34 0.58 7.29 5.95
N ALA A 35 1.09 8.43 5.51
CA ALA A 35 2.53 8.68 5.38
C ALA A 35 2.85 10.12 5.76
N PRO A 36 4.10 10.44 6.17
CA PRO A 36 4.47 11.78 6.62
C PRO A 36 4.09 12.90 5.63
N ASP A 37 4.15 12.61 4.33
CA ASP A 37 3.87 13.56 3.26
C ASP A 37 2.48 13.37 2.61
N PHE A 38 1.61 12.53 3.21
CA PHE A 38 0.30 12.25 2.65
C PHE A 38 -0.71 13.35 3.00
N ILE A 39 -1.15 14.10 1.98
CA ILE A 39 -2.18 15.12 2.13
C ILE A 39 -3.55 14.45 2.06
N ARG A 40 -4.24 14.38 3.20
CA ARG A 40 -5.64 13.95 3.27
C ARG A 40 -6.53 15.01 2.64
N LEU A 41 -7.54 14.58 1.90
CA LEU A 41 -8.61 15.47 1.48
C LEU A 41 -9.29 16.02 2.74
N PRO A 42 -9.46 17.35 2.87
CA PRO A 42 -10.20 17.93 3.98
C PRO A 42 -11.62 17.36 4.07
N GLU A 43 -12.13 17.15 5.28
CA GLU A 43 -13.46 16.56 5.53
C GLU A 43 -14.59 17.33 4.84
N GLU A 44 -14.43 18.65 4.71
CA GLU A 44 -15.33 19.56 4.02
C GLU A 44 -15.43 19.38 2.50
N LEU A 45 -14.60 18.51 1.91
CA LEU A 45 -14.65 18.14 0.48
C LEU A 45 -14.97 16.65 0.25
N GLN A 46 -15.25 15.88 1.30
CA GLN A 46 -15.65 14.46 1.22
C GLN A 46 -17.16 14.30 1.01
#